data_AF-A0A927CVX2-F1
#
_entry.id   AF-A0A927CVX2-F1
#
_cell.length_a   1.000
_cell.length_b   1.000
_cell.length_c   1.000
_cell.angle_alpha   90.00
_cell.angle_beta   90.00
_cell.angle_gamma   90.00
#
_symmetry.space_group_name_H-M   'P 1'
#
loop_
_entity.id
_entity.type
_entity.pdbx_description
1 polymer ?
#
loop_
_entity_poly.entity_id
_entity_poly.type
_entity_poly.pdbx_seq_one_letter_code
_entity_poly.pdbx_strand_id
1 'polypeptide(L)'
;MHTNDTHANLDNVAKRVTAVKEVRAKKPDSLLLDAGDVFSGTLYFNEFKGQADLQFMNLMKYDLMTMGNHEFDLGSSPEGHTALADFVKKSKFSFVSTNVNYSKDPHLKKLFSNEITSKPKSGKIYNGVIKTINGEKVGFFGLTTEETKDISSPVNITFSNYIDEANEAVKAFEKLGVNKIVAITHIGYDDNPAYDNDLTLAKEVDGIDIIVGGHSHTQLDQPVVIDEDENGATKDPTVIVQAYQYNEFLGTLDVEFDKKGKIVGHAGELIKIADKTADPEAEALLKPYKDKIDEIKNTPTEGVAAKPLTSPRDGGDVTKPSVRKNETELGNLITDGMLDKAKDFNPNTVMAFQNGGGIRADINEGPITLGEILTVLPFGNTLATMELTGAEIKEALEHSVRLAPAENGGFLHVSGMKFIYDSTKPAGNRVQTMEVKNADGSYSAILPEQKYVIATNAFTAKGGDGFTVFQKAYNEGRVTDIGLADWENLRDYVNKLKDVNPQIEGRIKDAASKTVDASDFSGTEEAPKMYNGNIVVDVSNITALKHAVIKGDLKLTGTVTDAFTFSNLKIEGDFDISEVNGSIFNFTGIEVGGETIF
;
A
#
# COMPACT_ATOMS: atom_id res chain seq x y z
N MET A 1 12.56 23.43 1.48
CA MET A 1 12.67 22.09 2.08
C MET A 1 11.30 21.44 2.02
N HIS A 2 11.24 20.13 1.86
CA HIS A 2 9.97 19.41 1.85
C HIS A 2 10.08 17.99 2.42
N THR A 3 8.95 17.49 2.89
CA THR A 3 8.69 16.10 3.26
C THR A 3 7.36 15.65 2.68
N ASN A 4 7.17 14.34 2.55
CA ASN A 4 5.95 13.68 2.11
C ASN A 4 5.94 12.26 2.69
N ASP A 5 4.75 11.66 2.83
CA ASP A 5 4.60 10.22 3.12
C ASP A 5 5.38 9.77 4.35
N THR A 6 5.36 10.60 5.40
CA THR A 6 6.14 10.35 6.61
C THR A 6 5.54 9.23 7.45
N HIS A 7 4.23 8.98 7.30
CA HIS A 7 3.51 7.82 7.79
C HIS A 7 3.85 7.45 9.25
N ALA A 8 3.80 8.43 10.14
CA ALA A 8 4.10 8.26 11.57
C ALA A 8 5.47 7.62 11.90
N ASN A 9 6.47 7.72 11.03
CA ASN A 9 7.81 7.16 11.27
C ASN A 9 8.66 8.07 12.17
N LEU A 10 8.42 8.03 13.48
CA LEU A 10 9.06 8.96 14.43
C LEU A 10 10.43 8.51 14.97
N ASP A 11 10.86 7.28 14.74
CA ASP A 11 12.11 6.76 15.31
C ASP A 11 13.36 7.58 14.94
N ASN A 12 13.38 8.15 13.73
CA ASN A 12 14.46 9.02 13.25
C ASN A 12 14.11 10.52 13.27
N VAL A 13 13.00 10.93 13.89
CA VAL A 13 12.53 12.31 13.80
C VAL A 13 13.51 13.32 14.41
N ALA A 14 14.25 12.93 15.44
CA ALA A 14 15.28 13.78 16.05
C ALA A 14 16.42 14.10 15.08
N LYS A 15 16.77 13.15 14.20
CA LYS A 15 17.75 13.37 13.12
C LYS A 15 17.21 14.30 12.03
N ARG A 16 15.91 14.20 11.71
CA ARG A 16 15.22 15.12 10.80
C ARG A 16 15.20 16.55 11.35
N VAL A 17 14.99 16.72 12.65
CA VAL A 17 15.12 18.03 13.32
C VAL A 17 16.51 18.63 13.12
N THR A 18 17.58 17.84 13.28
CA THR A 18 18.95 18.28 12.98
C THR A 18 19.10 18.70 11.52
N ALA A 19 18.64 17.87 10.57
CA ALA A 19 18.71 18.19 9.14
C ALA A 19 18.06 19.54 8.81
N VAL A 20 16.87 19.79 9.35
CA VAL A 20 16.15 21.07 9.18
C VAL A 20 16.92 22.24 9.82
N LYS A 21 17.46 22.05 11.03
CA LYS A 21 18.27 23.08 11.71
C LYS A 21 19.54 23.41 10.90
N GLU A 22 20.22 22.42 10.32
CA GLU A 22 21.41 22.61 9.48
C GLU A 22 21.10 23.37 8.19
N VAL A 23 20.00 23.04 7.51
CA VAL A 23 19.59 23.78 6.30
C VAL A 23 19.28 25.23 6.66
N ARG A 24 18.51 25.48 7.73
CA ARG A 24 18.18 26.84 8.16
C ARG A 24 19.36 27.65 8.69
N ALA A 25 20.39 27.00 9.24
CA ALA A 25 21.63 27.68 9.62
C ALA A 25 22.34 28.28 8.39
N LYS A 26 22.23 27.62 7.22
CA LYS A 26 22.78 28.11 5.94
C LYS A 26 21.80 29.04 5.22
N LYS A 27 20.49 28.78 5.32
CA LYS A 27 19.40 29.46 4.61
C LYS A 27 18.26 29.82 5.58
N PRO A 28 18.38 30.90 6.36
CA PRO A 28 17.43 31.22 7.44
C PRO A 28 15.97 31.36 6.98
N ASP A 29 15.75 31.82 5.75
CA ASP A 29 14.43 32.07 5.18
C ASP A 29 13.85 30.86 4.41
N SER A 30 14.50 29.69 4.47
CA SER A 30 14.02 28.49 3.77
C SER A 30 12.69 28.00 4.35
N LEU A 31 11.70 27.85 3.47
CA LEU A 31 10.41 27.26 3.82
C LEU A 31 10.52 25.74 4.05
N LEU A 32 9.68 25.22 4.93
CA LEU A 32 9.48 23.78 5.12
C LEU A 32 8.03 23.39 4.83
N LEU A 33 7.83 22.61 3.78
CA LEU A 33 6.52 22.20 3.28
C LEU A 33 6.29 20.70 3.54
N ASP A 34 5.05 20.31 3.78
CA ASP A 34 4.67 18.90 3.84
C ASP A 34 3.61 18.58 2.78
N ALA A 35 3.86 17.54 1.98
CA ALA A 35 2.98 17.12 0.91
C ALA A 35 2.04 15.98 1.31
N GLY A 36 1.67 15.87 2.59
CA GLY A 36 0.60 14.96 3.04
C GLY A 36 1.10 13.58 3.48
N ASP A 37 0.17 12.79 4.02
CA ASP A 37 0.41 11.47 4.61
C ASP A 37 1.42 11.49 5.76
N VAL A 38 1.13 12.36 6.72
CA VAL A 38 1.74 12.28 8.06
C VAL A 38 1.10 11.15 8.85
N PHE A 39 -0.20 10.90 8.63
CA PHE A 39 -0.98 9.91 9.35
C PHE A 39 -0.75 8.47 8.85
N SER A 40 -1.11 7.52 9.72
CA SER A 40 -1.03 6.07 9.52
C SER A 40 0.37 5.52 9.24
N GLY A 41 0.56 4.20 9.42
CA GLY A 41 1.81 3.51 9.04
C GLY A 41 2.66 2.96 10.18
N THR A 42 2.53 3.48 11.41
CA THR A 42 3.19 2.89 12.59
C THR A 42 2.32 2.95 13.83
N LEU A 43 2.74 2.23 14.89
CA LEU A 43 2.16 2.30 16.23
C LEU A 43 2.05 3.72 16.81
N TYR A 44 2.92 4.65 16.39
CA TYR A 44 2.79 6.05 16.82
C TYR A 44 1.45 6.64 16.39
N PHE A 45 0.96 6.32 15.19
CA PHE A 45 -0.37 6.74 14.78
C PHE A 45 -1.46 6.01 15.55
N ASN A 46 -1.35 4.69 15.71
CA ASN A 46 -2.37 3.89 16.42
C ASN A 46 -2.59 4.40 17.85
N GLU A 47 -1.51 4.72 18.56
CA GLU A 47 -1.55 5.18 19.95
C GLU A 47 -1.85 6.69 20.04
N PHE A 48 -1.19 7.54 19.24
CA PHE A 48 -1.23 8.99 19.43
C PHE A 48 -2.07 9.75 18.40
N LYS A 49 -2.64 9.07 17.40
CA LYS A 49 -3.55 9.64 16.39
C LYS A 49 -2.99 10.92 15.74
N GLY A 50 -1.71 10.86 15.34
CA GLY A 50 -0.96 11.97 14.72
C GLY A 50 -0.50 13.08 15.67
N GLN A 51 -0.88 13.05 16.95
CA GLN A 51 -0.54 14.13 17.89
C GLN A 51 0.94 14.12 18.30
N ALA A 52 1.62 12.97 18.19
CA ALA A 52 3.07 12.86 18.39
C ALA A 52 3.82 13.55 17.24
N ASP A 53 3.46 13.26 15.99
CA ASP A 53 4.02 13.87 14.78
C ASP A 53 3.93 15.39 14.82
N LEU A 54 2.77 15.90 15.24
CA LEU A 54 2.52 17.34 15.37
C LEU A 54 3.52 18.05 16.27
N GLN A 55 3.99 17.41 17.35
CA GLN A 55 4.97 18.03 18.24
C GLN A 55 6.26 18.35 17.49
N PHE A 56 6.72 17.42 16.65
CA PHE A 56 7.94 17.58 15.87
C PHE A 56 7.74 18.52 14.69
N MET A 57 6.59 18.49 14.01
CA MET A 57 6.30 19.47 12.96
C MET A 57 6.25 20.90 13.52
N ASN A 58 5.68 21.09 14.71
CA ASN A 58 5.70 22.37 15.42
C ASN A 58 7.11 22.78 15.85
N LEU A 59 7.93 21.83 16.33
CA LEU A 59 9.34 22.07 16.69
C LEU A 59 10.16 22.49 15.46
N MET A 60 9.95 21.80 14.34
CA MET A 60 10.57 22.09 13.04
C MET A 60 9.94 23.28 12.33
N LYS A 61 8.94 23.96 12.92
CA LYS A 61 8.32 25.16 12.35
C LYS A 61 7.96 24.97 10.87
N TYR A 62 7.15 23.96 10.56
CA TYR A 62 6.59 23.83 9.21
C TYR A 62 5.90 25.12 8.78
N ASP A 63 5.87 25.38 7.48
CA ASP A 63 5.30 26.57 6.89
C ASP A 63 3.89 26.31 6.37
N LEU A 64 3.74 25.25 5.59
CA LEU A 64 2.49 24.81 4.99
C LEU A 64 2.46 23.28 4.89
N MET A 65 1.25 22.72 4.90
CA MET A 65 0.99 21.31 4.65
C MET A 65 -0.23 21.16 3.74
N THR A 66 -0.24 20.22 2.81
CA THR A 66 -1.48 19.75 2.17
C THR A 66 -2.01 18.47 2.83
N MET A 67 -3.23 18.07 2.52
CA MET A 67 -3.77 16.80 3.01
C MET A 67 -3.39 15.69 2.03
N GLY A 68 -2.92 14.56 2.55
CA GLY A 68 -2.90 13.29 1.86
C GLY A 68 -4.15 12.46 2.14
N ASN A 69 -4.21 11.26 1.57
CA ASN A 69 -5.36 10.38 1.77
C ASN A 69 -5.40 9.85 3.21
N HIS A 70 -4.26 9.54 3.83
CA HIS A 70 -4.22 8.92 5.15
C HIS A 70 -4.62 9.87 6.29
N GLU A 71 -4.65 11.18 6.05
CA GLU A 71 -5.23 12.12 7.01
C GLU A 71 -6.71 11.82 7.34
N PHE A 72 -7.43 11.16 6.41
CA PHE A 72 -8.86 10.86 6.53
C PHE A 72 -9.19 9.45 7.04
N ASP A 73 -8.20 8.63 7.41
CA ASP A 73 -8.40 7.22 7.76
C ASP A 73 -9.37 7.00 8.93
N LEU A 74 -9.37 7.90 9.90
CA LEU A 74 -10.22 7.80 11.08
C LEU A 74 -11.64 8.32 10.85
N GLY A 75 -11.98 8.82 9.66
CA GLY A 75 -13.31 9.42 9.42
C GLY A 75 -14.48 8.46 9.65
N SER A 76 -14.28 7.16 9.38
CA SER A 76 -15.27 6.11 9.65
C SER A 76 -15.31 5.64 11.11
N SER A 77 -14.37 6.05 11.95
CA SER A 77 -14.33 5.68 13.37
C SER A 77 -15.48 6.33 14.16
N PRO A 78 -15.82 5.82 15.36
CA PRO A 78 -16.81 6.45 16.23
C PRO A 78 -16.51 7.93 16.53
N GLU A 79 -15.23 8.31 16.56
CA GLU A 79 -14.76 9.67 16.81
C GLU A 79 -14.70 10.54 15.55
N GLY A 80 -14.88 9.96 14.36
CA GLY A 80 -14.78 10.62 13.06
C GLY A 80 -13.46 11.39 12.88
N HIS A 81 -13.52 12.52 12.19
CA HIS A 81 -12.34 13.38 11.95
C HIS A 81 -11.87 14.20 13.16
N THR A 82 -12.20 13.81 14.39
CA THR A 82 -11.80 14.56 15.60
C THR A 82 -10.28 14.67 15.72
N ALA A 83 -9.54 13.57 15.52
CA ALA A 83 -8.08 13.57 15.61
C ALA A 83 -7.43 14.49 14.57
N LEU A 84 -7.87 14.42 13.31
CA LEU A 84 -7.41 15.32 12.25
C LEU A 84 -7.75 16.79 12.56
N ALA A 85 -8.98 17.07 12.99
CA ALA A 85 -9.37 18.43 13.35
C ALA A 85 -8.55 19.00 14.52
N ASP A 86 -8.17 18.16 15.48
CA ASP A 86 -7.30 18.57 16.59
C ASP A 86 -5.85 18.72 16.16
N PHE A 87 -5.35 17.88 15.26
CA PHE A 87 -4.05 18.04 14.62
C PHE A 87 -3.95 19.40 13.93
N VAL A 88 -4.94 19.72 13.10
CA VAL A 88 -5.04 21.03 12.45
C VAL A 88 -5.07 22.14 13.50
N LYS A 89 -6.00 22.15 14.45
CA LYS A 89 -6.13 23.25 15.44
C LYS A 89 -4.84 23.52 16.25
N LYS A 90 -4.08 22.47 16.58
CA LYS A 90 -2.87 22.55 17.41
C LYS A 90 -1.60 22.80 16.60
N SER A 91 -1.68 22.76 15.26
CA SER A 91 -0.56 23.12 14.39
C SER A 91 -0.20 24.60 14.55
N LYS A 92 1.10 24.88 14.50
CA LYS A 92 1.66 26.24 14.46
C LYS A 92 1.85 26.74 13.02
N PHE A 93 1.34 26.00 12.05
CA PHE A 93 1.40 26.26 10.62
C PHE A 93 0.00 26.20 10.01
N SER A 94 -0.11 26.50 8.72
CA SER A 94 -1.39 26.53 8.00
C SER A 94 -1.45 25.44 6.95
N PHE A 95 -2.65 25.10 6.50
CA PHE A 95 -2.85 24.07 5.47
C PHE A 95 -3.35 24.71 4.17
N VAL A 96 -2.97 24.14 3.04
CA VAL A 96 -3.51 24.45 1.72
C VAL A 96 -4.25 23.24 1.16
N SER A 97 -5.49 23.43 0.75
CA SER A 97 -6.35 22.35 0.26
C SER A 97 -7.44 22.96 -0.64
N THR A 98 -7.26 22.76 -1.94
CA THR A 98 -8.03 23.42 -3.00
C THR A 98 -9.17 22.53 -3.48
N ASN A 99 -8.86 21.28 -3.83
CA ASN A 99 -9.84 20.37 -4.43
C ASN A 99 -10.65 19.54 -3.41
N VAL A 100 -10.61 19.89 -2.12
CA VAL A 100 -11.28 19.14 -1.05
C VAL A 100 -12.46 19.92 -0.47
N ASN A 101 -13.64 19.30 -0.47
CA ASN A 101 -14.86 19.92 0.04
C ASN A 101 -15.18 19.47 1.48
N TYR A 102 -14.88 20.34 2.43
CA TYR A 102 -15.14 20.11 3.86
C TYR A 102 -16.55 20.48 4.33
N SER A 103 -17.44 21.01 3.47
CA SER A 103 -18.67 21.69 3.89
C SER A 103 -19.64 20.82 4.70
N LYS A 104 -19.65 19.51 4.43
CA LYS A 104 -20.51 18.53 5.10
C LYS A 104 -19.85 17.87 6.31
N ASP A 105 -18.55 18.07 6.53
CA ASP A 105 -17.85 17.50 7.66
C ASP A 105 -18.06 18.33 8.95
N PRO A 106 -18.57 17.74 10.04
CA PRO A 106 -18.87 18.51 11.25
C PRO A 106 -17.63 19.02 12.00
N HIS A 107 -16.46 18.40 11.82
CA HIS A 107 -15.22 18.73 12.53
C HIS A 107 -14.35 19.74 11.77
N LEU A 108 -14.26 19.58 10.44
CA LEU A 108 -13.33 20.31 9.58
C LEU A 108 -13.95 21.54 8.92
N LYS A 109 -15.28 21.59 8.70
CA LYS A 109 -15.93 22.75 8.04
C LYS A 109 -15.65 24.11 8.68
N LYS A 110 -15.37 24.14 9.99
CA LYS A 110 -15.06 25.37 10.74
C LYS A 110 -13.57 25.73 10.70
N LEU A 111 -12.73 24.80 10.27
CA LEU A 111 -11.29 24.98 10.12
C LEU A 111 -10.92 25.41 8.71
N PHE A 112 -11.74 25.04 7.72
CA PHE A 112 -11.60 25.46 6.33
C PHE A 112 -12.11 26.89 6.07
N SER A 113 -11.38 27.61 5.23
CA SER A 113 -11.74 28.89 4.65
C SER A 113 -11.50 28.85 3.15
N ASN A 114 -12.56 29.03 2.36
CA ASN A 114 -12.47 29.08 0.90
C ASN A 114 -11.96 30.44 0.40
N GLU A 115 -10.81 30.88 0.91
CA GLU A 115 -10.15 32.13 0.53
C GLU A 115 -8.68 31.89 0.15
N ILE A 116 -8.17 32.72 -0.75
CA ILE A 116 -6.72 32.90 -0.93
C ILE A 116 -6.29 34.06 -0.03
N THR A 117 -5.36 33.82 0.89
CA THR A 117 -4.97 34.82 1.89
C THR A 117 -3.46 35.05 1.97
N SER A 118 -3.06 36.31 2.17
CA SER A 118 -1.68 36.69 2.50
C SER A 118 -1.42 36.74 4.01
N LYS A 119 -2.43 36.46 4.84
CA LYS A 119 -2.36 36.48 6.31
C LYS A 119 -2.96 35.21 6.90
N PRO A 120 -2.44 34.03 6.52
CA PRO A 120 -2.97 32.77 7.03
C PRO A 120 -2.77 32.69 8.55
N LYS A 121 -3.73 32.08 9.24
CA LYS A 121 -3.61 31.76 10.66
C LYS A 121 -3.15 30.32 10.82
N SER A 122 -2.31 30.07 11.82
CA SER A 122 -1.98 28.70 12.21
C SER A 122 -3.25 27.93 12.61
N GLY A 123 -3.26 26.62 12.33
CA GLY A 123 -4.38 25.75 12.61
C GLY A 123 -5.66 26.05 11.85
N LYS A 124 -5.50 26.50 10.61
CA LYS A 124 -6.57 26.71 9.63
C LYS A 124 -6.18 26.14 8.28
N ILE A 125 -7.20 25.76 7.53
CA ILE A 125 -7.11 25.22 6.17
C ILE A 125 -7.61 26.30 5.22
N TYR A 126 -6.84 26.59 4.18
CA TYR A 126 -7.15 27.63 3.20
C TYR A 126 -7.18 27.02 1.80
N ASN A 127 -7.98 27.61 0.91
CA ASN A 127 -7.92 27.26 -0.50
C ASN A 127 -6.54 27.63 -1.09
N GLY A 128 -5.98 28.77 -0.70
CA GLY A 128 -4.61 29.12 -1.05
C GLY A 128 -3.96 30.13 -0.11
N VAL A 129 -2.64 30.19 -0.12
CA VAL A 129 -1.84 31.10 0.70
C VAL A 129 -0.87 31.86 -0.17
N ILE A 130 -0.70 33.16 0.10
CA ILE A 130 0.35 33.99 -0.51
C ILE A 130 1.38 34.31 0.57
N LYS A 131 2.65 33.99 0.33
CA LYS A 131 3.77 34.45 1.17
C LYS A 131 4.61 35.47 0.41
N THR A 132 5.17 36.44 1.14
CA THR A 132 6.19 37.33 0.60
C THR A 132 7.56 36.75 0.90
N ILE A 133 8.32 36.42 -0.13
CA ILE A 133 9.66 35.81 -0.04
C ILE A 133 10.61 36.69 -0.83
N ASN A 134 11.66 37.20 -0.19
CA ASN A 134 12.62 38.14 -0.80
C ASN A 134 11.96 39.37 -1.45
N GLY A 135 10.83 39.83 -0.89
CA GLY A 135 10.07 40.97 -1.41
C GLY A 135 9.07 40.65 -2.52
N GLU A 136 9.06 39.41 -3.03
CA GLU A 136 8.16 38.94 -4.09
C GLU A 136 7.01 38.11 -3.52
N LYS A 137 5.85 38.12 -4.18
CA LYS A 137 4.72 37.27 -3.79
C LYS A 137 4.87 35.89 -4.42
N VAL A 138 4.68 34.85 -3.61
CA VAL A 138 4.61 33.44 -4.04
C VAL A 138 3.30 32.84 -3.54
N GLY A 139 2.55 32.25 -4.47
CA GLY A 139 1.27 31.57 -4.21
C GLY A 139 1.50 30.09 -3.91
N PHE A 140 0.72 29.55 -2.98
CA PHE A 140 0.75 28.15 -2.57
C PHE A 140 -0.69 27.63 -2.54
N PHE A 141 -0.93 26.52 -3.22
CA PHE A 141 -2.20 25.78 -3.14
C PHE A 141 -1.92 24.30 -2.98
N GLY A 142 -2.95 23.52 -2.64
CA GLY A 142 -2.78 22.11 -2.32
C GLY A 142 -3.80 21.21 -2.98
N LEU A 143 -3.37 20.04 -3.44
CA LEU A 143 -4.21 19.06 -4.10
C LEU A 143 -4.09 17.71 -3.38
N THR A 144 -5.22 17.03 -3.21
CA THR A 144 -5.31 15.69 -2.62
C THR A 144 -5.96 14.75 -3.63
N THR A 145 -5.43 13.53 -3.79
CA THR A 145 -5.97 12.56 -4.76
C THR A 145 -7.48 12.34 -4.63
N GLU A 146 -8.16 12.30 -5.78
CA GLU A 146 -9.59 11.92 -5.87
C GLU A 146 -9.84 10.48 -5.41
N GLU A 147 -8.81 9.63 -5.49
CA GLU A 147 -8.86 8.23 -5.05
C GLU A 147 -9.02 8.11 -3.53
N THR A 148 -8.82 9.18 -2.76
CA THR A 148 -9.03 9.21 -1.29
C THR A 148 -10.40 8.66 -0.89
N LYS A 149 -11.43 8.83 -1.74
CA LYS A 149 -12.77 8.27 -1.51
C LYS A 149 -12.81 6.74 -1.46
N ASP A 150 -11.86 6.09 -2.13
CA ASP A 150 -11.76 4.64 -2.33
C ASP A 150 -10.63 4.02 -1.48
N ILE A 151 -9.61 4.80 -1.13
CA ILE A 151 -8.40 4.32 -0.42
C ILE A 151 -8.30 4.79 1.05
N SER A 152 -9.25 5.59 1.53
CA SER A 152 -9.33 6.03 2.93
C SER A 152 -10.79 6.07 3.43
N SER A 153 -11.07 6.85 4.48
CA SER A 153 -12.40 6.98 5.09
C SER A 153 -12.90 8.44 5.17
N PRO A 154 -13.00 9.18 4.05
CA PRO A 154 -13.39 10.60 4.06
C PRO A 154 -14.86 10.87 4.42
N VAL A 155 -15.72 9.84 4.43
CA VAL A 155 -17.16 9.92 4.75
C VAL A 155 -17.91 10.99 3.96
N ASN A 156 -18.06 12.20 4.51
CA ASN A 156 -18.84 13.29 3.92
C ASN A 156 -17.99 14.29 3.12
N ILE A 157 -16.68 14.08 3.09
CA ILE A 157 -15.72 14.91 2.34
C ILE A 157 -15.66 14.38 0.91
N THR A 158 -15.66 15.30 -0.05
CA THR A 158 -15.57 14.97 -1.48
C THR A 158 -14.36 15.65 -2.10
N PHE A 159 -13.86 15.07 -3.18
CA PHE A 159 -12.66 15.50 -3.88
C PHE A 159 -13.06 15.86 -5.31
N SER A 160 -12.68 17.06 -5.74
CA SER A 160 -12.88 17.56 -7.11
C SER A 160 -11.66 17.21 -7.98
N ASN A 161 -11.83 17.32 -9.29
CA ASN A 161 -10.76 17.06 -10.23
C ASN A 161 -9.55 17.99 -10.05
N TYR A 162 -8.37 17.38 -9.98
CA TYR A 162 -7.13 18.08 -9.66
C TYR A 162 -6.69 19.07 -10.76
N ILE A 163 -6.93 18.76 -12.04
CA ILE A 163 -6.59 19.64 -13.18
C ILE A 163 -7.52 20.86 -13.21
N ASP A 164 -8.82 20.64 -13.05
CA ASP A 164 -9.82 21.72 -13.05
C ASP A 164 -9.56 22.71 -11.90
N GLU A 165 -9.37 22.19 -10.68
CA GLU A 165 -9.14 23.01 -9.48
C GLU A 165 -7.77 23.71 -9.51
N ALA A 166 -6.74 23.07 -10.06
CA ALA A 166 -5.43 23.71 -10.25
C ALA A 166 -5.52 24.88 -11.25
N ASN A 167 -6.22 24.70 -12.36
CA ASN A 167 -6.47 25.75 -13.35
C ASN A 167 -7.20 26.95 -12.72
N GLU A 168 -8.19 26.71 -11.87
CA GLU A 168 -8.89 27.78 -11.14
C GLU A 168 -7.98 28.47 -10.11
N ALA A 169 -7.18 27.71 -9.38
CA ALA A 169 -6.23 28.23 -8.40
C ALA A 169 -5.17 29.13 -9.05
N VAL A 170 -4.55 28.70 -10.16
CA VAL A 170 -3.57 29.50 -10.90
C VAL A 170 -4.19 30.82 -11.35
N LYS A 171 -5.34 30.78 -12.04
CA LYS A 171 -6.04 31.99 -12.50
C LYS A 171 -6.37 32.94 -11.34
N ALA A 172 -6.73 32.40 -10.18
CA ALA A 172 -7.01 33.19 -8.99
C ALA A 172 -5.75 33.89 -8.44
N PHE A 173 -4.60 33.21 -8.40
CA PHE A 173 -3.32 33.82 -8.02
C PHE A 173 -2.85 34.90 -8.99
N GLU A 174 -2.91 34.63 -10.29
CA GLU A 174 -2.52 35.58 -11.33
C GLU A 174 -3.35 36.87 -11.28
N LYS A 175 -4.67 36.73 -11.04
CA LYS A 175 -5.57 37.87 -10.84
C LYS A 175 -5.18 38.72 -9.62
N LEU A 176 -4.51 38.14 -8.63
CA LEU A 176 -3.96 38.83 -7.46
C LEU A 176 -2.54 39.39 -7.69
N GLY A 177 -2.04 39.28 -8.92
CA GLY A 177 -0.72 39.73 -9.35
C GLY A 177 0.41 38.84 -8.83
N VAL A 178 0.14 37.55 -8.61
CA VAL A 178 1.15 36.55 -8.24
C VAL A 178 1.55 35.81 -9.51
N ASN A 179 2.86 35.72 -9.77
CA ASN A 179 3.45 35.07 -10.94
C ASN A 179 4.49 34.00 -10.58
N LYS A 180 4.43 33.53 -9.33
CA LYS A 180 5.27 32.47 -8.77
C LYS A 180 4.34 31.57 -7.99
N ILE A 181 4.08 30.36 -8.46
CA ILE A 181 3.04 29.49 -7.93
C ILE A 181 3.61 28.11 -7.65
N VAL A 182 3.40 27.65 -6.42
CA VAL A 182 3.81 26.34 -5.92
C VAL A 182 2.55 25.51 -5.62
N ALA A 183 2.44 24.36 -6.27
CA ALA A 183 1.48 23.33 -5.91
C ALA A 183 2.12 22.39 -4.88
N ILE A 184 1.47 22.20 -3.73
CA ILE A 184 1.85 21.17 -2.74
C ILE A 184 0.87 20.03 -2.91
N THR A 185 1.29 18.91 -3.47
CA THR A 185 0.36 17.91 -4.00
C THR A 185 0.54 16.56 -3.32
N HIS A 186 -0.58 15.87 -3.12
CA HIS A 186 -0.63 14.48 -2.69
C HIS A 186 -1.44 13.69 -3.73
N ILE A 187 -0.92 13.65 -4.96
CA ILE A 187 -1.59 13.09 -6.14
C ILE A 187 -0.68 12.14 -6.95
N GLY A 188 0.48 11.76 -6.41
CA GLY A 188 1.39 10.82 -7.05
C GLY A 188 2.24 11.44 -8.17
N TYR A 189 3.47 10.96 -8.32
CA TYR A 189 4.40 11.46 -9.33
C TYR A 189 4.01 11.01 -10.73
N ASP A 190 3.90 9.69 -10.92
CA ASP A 190 3.46 9.02 -12.15
C ASP A 190 2.44 7.94 -11.80
N ASP A 191 1.28 8.38 -11.31
CA ASP A 191 0.22 7.50 -10.79
C ASP A 191 -0.89 7.28 -11.83
N ASN A 192 -2.13 7.71 -11.56
CA ASN A 192 -3.25 7.52 -12.47
C ASN A 192 -3.76 8.85 -13.04
N PRO A 193 -3.37 9.23 -14.28
CA PRO A 193 -3.77 10.51 -14.88
C PRO A 193 -5.26 10.83 -14.86
N ALA A 194 -6.13 9.82 -14.78
CA ALA A 194 -7.57 9.99 -14.69
C ALA A 194 -8.05 10.60 -13.36
N TYR A 195 -7.28 10.45 -12.29
CA TYR A 195 -7.64 10.87 -10.93
C TYR A 195 -6.56 11.72 -10.25
N ASP A 196 -5.28 11.46 -10.56
CA ASP A 196 -4.13 12.00 -9.85
C ASP A 196 -2.79 11.73 -10.58
N ASN A 197 -2.04 12.78 -10.98
CA ASN A 197 -0.70 12.61 -11.54
C ASN A 197 0.05 13.95 -11.63
N ASP A 198 1.20 14.09 -10.96
CA ASP A 198 2.01 15.31 -10.97
C ASP A 198 2.64 15.59 -12.35
N LEU A 199 3.04 14.57 -13.11
CA LEU A 199 3.58 14.75 -14.47
C LEU A 199 2.50 15.28 -15.43
N THR A 200 1.28 14.76 -15.34
CA THR A 200 0.14 15.26 -16.12
C THR A 200 -0.24 16.67 -15.68
N LEU A 201 -0.28 16.94 -14.37
CA LEU A 201 -0.54 18.28 -13.83
C LEU A 201 0.44 19.32 -14.39
N ALA A 202 1.75 18.99 -14.40
CA ALA A 202 2.79 19.88 -14.91
C ALA A 202 2.65 20.16 -16.42
N LYS A 203 2.22 19.16 -17.20
CA LYS A 203 2.01 19.31 -18.65
C LYS A 203 0.79 20.16 -18.94
N GLU A 204 -0.35 19.82 -18.35
CA GLU A 204 -1.66 20.36 -18.72
C GLU A 204 -2.02 21.70 -18.03
N VAL A 205 -1.38 22.05 -16.91
CA VAL A 205 -1.69 23.29 -16.18
C VAL A 205 -0.55 24.30 -16.30
N ASP A 206 -0.76 25.30 -17.14
CA ASP A 206 0.15 26.45 -17.25
C ASP A 206 0.12 27.33 -15.99
N GLY A 207 1.25 27.96 -15.69
CA GLY A 207 1.42 28.89 -14.57
C GLY A 207 1.80 28.25 -13.24
N ILE A 208 1.90 26.92 -13.14
CA ILE A 208 2.54 26.24 -12.01
C ILE A 208 4.05 26.21 -12.23
N ASP A 209 4.81 26.80 -11.32
CA ASP A 209 6.28 26.82 -11.42
C ASP A 209 6.91 25.63 -10.70
N ILE A 210 6.35 25.22 -9.57
CA ILE A 210 6.90 24.16 -8.73
C ILE A 210 5.79 23.23 -8.26
N ILE A 211 6.04 21.93 -8.34
CA ILE A 211 5.23 20.89 -7.70
C ILE A 211 6.08 20.23 -6.61
N VAL A 212 5.58 20.25 -5.38
CA VAL A 212 6.13 19.51 -4.25
C VAL A 212 5.17 18.37 -3.96
N GLY A 213 5.52 17.18 -4.46
CA GLY A 213 4.63 16.02 -4.52
C GLY A 213 4.76 15.01 -3.37
N GLY A 214 3.86 14.03 -3.36
CA GLY A 214 3.71 12.95 -2.38
C GLY A 214 2.95 11.74 -2.97
N HIS A 215 2.40 10.88 -2.10
CA HIS A 215 1.52 9.74 -2.41
C HIS A 215 2.23 8.51 -3.00
N SER A 216 2.90 8.68 -4.13
CA SER A 216 3.52 7.58 -4.90
C SER A 216 4.81 7.01 -4.28
N HIS A 217 5.28 7.61 -3.18
CA HIS A 217 6.55 7.31 -2.53
C HIS A 217 7.76 7.38 -3.47
N THR A 218 7.73 8.25 -4.48
CA THR A 218 8.82 8.34 -5.47
C THR A 218 10.05 9.02 -4.86
N GLN A 219 11.21 8.37 -4.99
CA GLN A 219 12.51 8.99 -4.70
C GLN A 219 13.00 9.75 -5.93
N LEU A 220 12.97 11.08 -5.89
CA LEU A 220 13.57 11.92 -6.92
C LEU A 220 14.92 12.44 -6.43
N ASP A 221 16.01 11.75 -6.81
CA ASP A 221 17.37 12.12 -6.42
C ASP A 221 17.76 13.52 -6.92
N GLN A 222 17.15 13.97 -8.03
CA GLN A 222 17.28 15.30 -8.61
C GLN A 222 15.90 15.82 -9.00
N PRO A 223 15.68 17.16 -9.02
CA PRO A 223 14.44 17.73 -9.51
C PRO A 223 14.17 17.36 -10.97
N VAL A 224 12.91 17.08 -11.28
CA VAL A 224 12.44 16.79 -12.64
C VAL A 224 11.88 18.08 -13.24
N VAL A 225 12.18 18.36 -14.51
CA VAL A 225 11.71 19.56 -15.21
C VAL A 225 10.79 19.15 -16.34
N ILE A 226 9.61 19.77 -16.39
CA ILE A 226 8.64 19.64 -17.47
C ILE A 226 8.54 20.99 -18.18
N ASP A 227 9.01 21.06 -19.41
CA ASP A 227 9.03 22.26 -20.26
C ASP A 227 8.29 22.08 -21.59
N GLU A 228 7.52 21.00 -21.71
CA GLU A 228 6.62 20.71 -22.82
C GLU A 228 5.19 20.45 -22.31
N ASP A 229 4.19 20.93 -23.04
CA ASP A 229 2.77 20.64 -22.79
C ASP A 229 2.38 19.23 -23.26
N GLU A 230 1.12 18.84 -23.08
CA GLU A 230 0.61 17.53 -23.50
C GLU A 230 0.67 17.27 -25.01
N ASN A 231 0.85 18.32 -25.81
CA ASN A 231 1.00 18.26 -27.26
C ASN A 231 2.47 18.33 -27.72
N GLY A 232 3.42 18.40 -26.78
CA GLY A 232 4.86 18.53 -27.05
C GLY A 232 5.28 19.95 -27.47
N ALA A 233 4.46 20.97 -27.22
CA ALA A 233 4.86 22.36 -27.44
C ALA A 233 5.60 22.92 -26.23
N THR A 234 6.67 23.67 -26.48
CA THR A 234 7.48 24.26 -25.40
C THR A 234 6.66 25.25 -24.57
N LYS A 235 6.71 25.10 -23.24
CA LYS A 235 6.09 25.97 -22.23
C LYS A 235 7.13 26.53 -21.24
N ASP A 236 6.66 27.32 -20.29
CA ASP A 236 7.50 27.69 -19.15
C ASP A 236 7.72 26.47 -18.24
N PRO A 237 8.94 26.28 -17.71
CA PRO A 237 9.30 25.05 -17.01
C PRO A 237 8.61 24.93 -15.65
N THR A 238 8.04 23.77 -15.38
CA THR A 238 7.57 23.33 -14.06
C THR A 238 8.58 22.38 -13.45
N VAL A 239 9.02 22.64 -12.21
CA VAL A 239 9.98 21.80 -11.48
C VAL A 239 9.25 20.93 -10.47
N ILE A 240 9.45 19.61 -10.53
CA ILE A 240 8.82 18.62 -9.65
C ILE A 240 9.86 18.04 -8.70
N VAL A 241 9.50 17.94 -7.41
CA VAL A 241 10.31 17.29 -6.36
C VAL A 241 9.46 16.42 -5.45
N GLN A 242 10.04 15.30 -5.00
CA GLN A 242 9.46 14.38 -4.01
C GLN A 242 10.59 13.73 -3.21
N ALA A 243 10.38 13.46 -1.92
CA ALA A 243 11.40 13.03 -0.97
C ALA A 243 11.18 11.59 -0.46
N TYR A 244 10.86 10.67 -1.38
CA TYR A 244 10.65 9.25 -1.08
C TYR A 244 9.54 9.03 -0.04
N GLN A 245 9.81 8.32 1.06
CA GLN A 245 8.84 7.95 2.10
C GLN A 245 9.48 7.84 3.49
N TYR A 246 8.66 7.70 4.52
CA TYR A 246 9.00 7.19 5.86
C TYR A 246 10.10 7.94 6.61
N ASN A 247 10.22 9.26 6.37
CA ASN A 247 11.27 10.10 6.97
C ASN A 247 12.70 9.64 6.62
N GLU A 248 12.90 8.96 5.49
CA GLU A 248 14.24 8.59 5.04
C GLU A 248 15.04 9.79 4.54
N PHE A 249 14.37 10.76 3.91
CA PHE A 249 14.99 11.95 3.34
C PHE A 249 14.29 13.24 3.77
N LEU A 250 15.07 14.32 3.82
CA LEU A 250 14.58 15.70 3.75
C LEU A 250 14.91 16.24 2.36
N GLY A 251 13.88 16.55 1.58
CA GLY A 251 14.06 17.14 0.25
C GLY A 251 14.42 18.62 0.34
N THR A 252 15.30 19.07 -0.56
CA THR A 252 15.65 20.48 -0.70
C THR A 252 15.53 20.91 -2.16
N LEU A 253 15.12 22.15 -2.36
CA LEU A 253 15.03 22.78 -3.66
C LEU A 253 15.32 24.27 -3.49
N ASP A 254 16.35 24.74 -4.19
CA ASP A 254 16.60 26.14 -4.50
C ASP A 254 16.10 26.43 -5.91
N VAL A 255 15.50 27.60 -6.09
CA VAL A 255 14.99 28.07 -7.37
C VAL A 255 15.35 29.53 -7.58
N GLU A 256 15.73 29.85 -8.81
CA GLU A 256 15.97 31.20 -9.27
C GLU A 256 14.90 31.58 -10.29
N PHE A 257 14.25 32.72 -10.04
CA PHE A 257 13.23 33.26 -10.91
C PHE A 257 13.72 34.52 -11.60
N ASP A 258 13.32 34.72 -12.86
CA ASP A 258 13.45 36.01 -13.52
C ASP A 258 12.38 37.01 -13.04
N LYS A 259 12.41 38.23 -13.59
CA LYS A 259 11.45 39.30 -13.23
C LYS A 259 10.01 39.00 -13.67
N LYS A 260 9.82 38.11 -14.65
CA LYS A 260 8.50 37.70 -15.14
C LYS A 260 7.92 36.54 -14.33
N GLY A 261 8.72 35.91 -13.47
CA GLY A 261 8.32 34.77 -12.66
C GLY A 261 8.71 33.43 -13.25
N LYS A 262 9.49 33.39 -14.33
CA LYS A 262 9.95 32.14 -14.96
C LYS A 262 11.16 31.58 -14.20
N ILE A 263 11.20 30.26 -13.99
CA ILE A 263 12.39 29.58 -13.46
C ILE A 263 13.53 29.64 -14.48
N VAL A 264 14.70 30.12 -14.04
CA VAL A 264 15.94 30.20 -14.83
C VAL A 264 17.09 29.39 -14.25
N GLY A 265 16.90 28.84 -13.05
CA GLY A 265 17.85 27.95 -12.40
C GLY A 265 17.19 27.21 -11.24
N HIS A 266 17.62 25.99 -10.99
CA HIS A 266 17.21 25.20 -9.84
C HIS A 266 18.33 24.27 -9.38
N ALA A 267 18.33 23.95 -8.09
CA ALA A 267 19.22 22.94 -7.53
C ALA A 267 18.48 22.23 -6.39
N GLY A 268 18.41 20.91 -6.44
CA GLY A 268 17.77 20.12 -5.38
C GLY A 268 18.58 18.89 -5.04
N GLU A 269 18.45 18.46 -3.79
CA GLU A 269 19.08 17.26 -3.26
C GLU A 269 18.21 16.63 -2.17
N LEU A 270 18.37 15.32 -2.00
CA LEU A 270 17.81 14.57 -0.89
C LEU A 270 18.85 14.43 0.23
N ILE A 271 18.54 14.99 1.39
CA ILE A 271 19.38 14.83 2.58
C ILE A 271 18.94 13.58 3.30
N LYS A 272 19.79 12.54 3.31
CA LYS A 272 19.52 11.30 4.03
C LYS A 272 19.47 11.54 5.53
N ILE A 273 18.33 11.24 6.15
CA ILE A 273 18.09 11.49 7.58
C ILE A 273 18.94 10.58 8.45
N ALA A 274 19.15 9.33 8.02
CA ALA A 274 19.92 8.35 8.77
C ALA A 274 21.36 8.81 9.10
N ASP A 275 21.94 9.66 8.24
CA ASP A 275 23.32 10.16 8.33
C ASP A 275 23.47 11.32 9.32
N LYS A 276 22.38 11.86 9.85
CA LYS A 276 22.41 12.97 10.80
C LYS A 276 22.53 12.49 12.24
N THR A 277 23.09 13.33 13.08
CA THR A 277 23.05 13.15 14.54
C THR A 277 21.68 13.53 15.07
N ALA A 278 21.18 12.81 16.07
CA ALA A 278 19.91 13.13 16.68
C ALA A 278 19.98 14.47 17.45
N ASP A 279 18.96 15.32 17.29
CA ASP A 279 18.85 16.57 18.04
C ASP A 279 18.45 16.28 19.51
N PRO A 280 19.20 16.76 20.52
CA PRO A 280 18.93 16.42 21.92
C PRO A 280 17.57 16.89 22.45
N GLU A 281 17.06 18.02 21.98
CA GLU A 281 15.74 18.54 22.37
C GLU A 281 14.64 17.65 21.79
N ALA A 282 14.79 17.25 20.52
CA ALA A 282 13.87 16.33 19.87
C ALA A 282 13.93 14.92 20.46
N GLU A 283 15.10 14.40 20.85
CA GLU A 283 15.20 13.10 21.55
C GLU A 283 14.46 13.12 22.89
N ALA A 284 14.64 14.19 23.68
CA ALA A 284 13.93 14.35 24.94
C ALA A 284 12.41 14.43 24.74
N LEU A 285 11.97 15.09 23.66
CA LEU A 285 10.57 15.19 23.27
C LEU A 285 10.00 13.85 22.78
N LEU A 286 10.80 13.04 22.07
CA LEU A 286 10.41 11.73 21.55
C LEU A 286 10.32 10.67 22.63
N LYS A 287 11.18 10.75 23.64
CA LYS A 287 11.32 9.73 24.68
C LYS A 287 9.99 9.23 25.27
N PRO A 288 9.05 10.07 25.76
CA PRO A 288 7.81 9.56 26.34
C PRO A 288 6.93 8.81 25.33
N TYR A 289 6.90 9.25 24.07
CA TYR A 289 6.18 8.56 23.01
C TYR A 289 6.85 7.21 22.71
N LYS A 290 8.17 7.21 22.57
CA LYS A 290 8.95 6.00 22.32
C LYS A 290 8.83 4.99 23.45
N ASP A 291 8.95 5.40 24.72
CA ASP A 291 8.79 4.52 25.88
C ASP A 291 7.41 3.83 25.86
N LYS A 292 6.35 4.56 25.50
CA LYS A 292 5.00 4.01 25.39
C LYS A 292 4.85 3.04 24.20
N ILE A 293 5.43 3.38 23.06
CA ILE A 293 5.47 2.46 21.91
C ILE A 293 6.28 1.22 22.25
N ASP A 294 7.41 1.34 22.96
CA ASP A 294 8.23 0.20 23.38
C ASP A 294 7.48 -0.68 24.39
N GLU A 295 6.67 -0.11 25.29
CA GLU A 295 5.76 -0.88 26.16
C GLU A 295 4.76 -1.70 25.33
N ILE A 296 4.09 -1.08 24.36
CA ILE A 296 3.13 -1.76 23.47
C ILE A 296 3.84 -2.82 22.62
N LYS A 297 4.99 -2.47 22.03
CA LYS A 297 5.77 -3.35 21.16
C LYS A 297 6.23 -4.60 21.88
N ASN A 298 6.58 -4.49 23.16
CA ASN A 298 7.09 -5.61 23.95
C ASN A 298 6.00 -6.32 24.76
N THR A 299 4.72 -5.93 24.63
CA THR A 299 3.62 -6.64 25.29
C THR A 299 3.50 -8.04 24.66
N PRO A 300 3.77 -9.12 25.41
CA PRO A 300 3.74 -10.46 24.85
C PRO A 300 2.30 -10.89 24.58
N THR A 301 2.11 -11.67 23.52
CA THR A 301 0.92 -12.50 23.35
C THR A 301 1.14 -13.85 24.04
N GLU A 302 0.14 -14.74 24.03
CA GLU A 302 0.30 -16.14 24.44
C GLU A 302 0.85 -17.03 23.31
N GLY A 303 1.00 -16.48 22.10
CA GLY A 303 1.42 -17.21 20.90
C GLY A 303 2.92 -17.18 20.66
N VAL A 304 3.42 -18.27 20.07
CA VAL A 304 4.81 -18.46 19.65
C VAL A 304 4.78 -18.92 18.20
N ALA A 305 5.40 -18.16 17.29
CA ALA A 305 5.57 -18.55 15.90
C ALA A 305 6.65 -19.62 15.80
N ALA A 306 6.31 -20.78 15.22
CA ALA A 306 7.24 -21.89 15.05
C ALA A 306 8.34 -21.63 13.99
N LYS A 307 8.12 -20.62 13.14
CA LYS A 307 9.01 -20.16 12.06
C LYS A 307 8.64 -18.73 11.68
N PRO A 308 9.49 -17.99 10.93
CA PRO A 308 9.13 -16.66 10.45
C PRO A 308 7.89 -16.70 9.55
N LEU A 309 6.93 -15.81 9.76
CA LEU A 309 5.74 -15.65 8.94
C LEU A 309 5.88 -14.39 8.09
N THR A 310 6.21 -14.57 6.81
CA THR A 310 6.59 -13.46 5.92
C THR A 310 5.40 -12.84 5.17
N SER A 311 5.49 -11.55 4.90
CA SER A 311 4.65 -10.73 4.02
C SER A 311 5.47 -10.19 2.83
N PRO A 312 5.89 -11.07 1.89
CA PRO A 312 6.85 -10.70 0.86
C PRO A 312 6.26 -9.72 -0.17
N ARG A 313 7.15 -8.95 -0.82
CA ARG A 313 6.88 -8.13 -2.00
C ARG A 313 7.83 -8.52 -3.11
N ASP A 314 7.37 -8.46 -4.35
CA ASP A 314 8.12 -8.96 -5.49
C ASP A 314 9.17 -7.96 -6.02
N GLY A 315 9.06 -6.69 -5.62
CA GLY A 315 10.01 -5.63 -5.98
C GLY A 315 10.03 -5.34 -7.49
N GLY A 316 8.92 -5.62 -8.20
CA GLY A 316 8.82 -5.49 -9.65
C GLY A 316 9.28 -6.74 -10.43
N ASP A 317 9.79 -7.76 -9.74
CA ASP A 317 10.14 -9.05 -10.34
C ASP A 317 8.98 -10.03 -10.16
N VAL A 318 8.16 -10.18 -11.20
CA VAL A 318 6.92 -10.98 -11.15
C VAL A 318 7.13 -12.46 -10.83
N THR A 319 8.38 -12.97 -10.89
CA THR A 319 8.73 -14.35 -10.51
C THR A 319 8.79 -14.56 -9.00
N LYS A 320 9.06 -13.51 -8.22
CA LYS A 320 9.18 -13.60 -6.76
C LYS A 320 7.83 -13.68 -6.07
N PRO A 321 7.74 -14.37 -4.91
CA PRO A 321 6.49 -14.44 -4.16
C PRO A 321 6.08 -13.07 -3.63
N SER A 322 4.76 -12.83 -3.57
CA SER A 322 4.21 -11.64 -2.93
C SER A 322 2.89 -11.92 -2.24
N VAL A 323 2.70 -11.30 -1.06
CA VAL A 323 1.43 -11.27 -0.33
C VAL A 323 0.29 -10.65 -1.16
N ARG A 324 0.62 -9.96 -2.26
CA ARG A 324 -0.30 -9.30 -3.19
C ARG A 324 -0.59 -10.10 -4.46
N LYS A 325 -0.16 -11.36 -4.57
CA LYS A 325 -0.47 -12.24 -5.70
C LYS A 325 -0.41 -13.74 -5.41
N ASN A 326 0.14 -14.16 -4.27
CA ASN A 326 0.29 -15.56 -3.87
C ASN A 326 -0.38 -15.81 -2.51
N GLU A 327 -0.83 -17.05 -2.29
CA GLU A 327 -1.17 -17.52 -0.95
C GLU A 327 0.05 -17.42 -0.04
N THR A 328 -0.14 -16.97 1.20
CA THR A 328 0.93 -16.88 2.20
C THR A 328 0.46 -17.47 3.53
N GLU A 329 1.40 -17.98 4.31
CA GLU A 329 1.13 -18.54 5.64
C GLU A 329 0.54 -17.49 6.59
N LEU A 330 1.04 -16.26 6.52
CA LEU A 330 0.52 -15.13 7.30
C LEU A 330 -0.90 -14.73 6.85
N GLY A 331 -1.17 -14.70 5.54
CA GLY A 331 -2.52 -14.48 5.02
C GLY A 331 -3.51 -15.54 5.47
N ASN A 332 -3.08 -16.81 5.51
CA ASN A 332 -3.89 -17.92 6.04
C ASN A 332 -4.17 -17.75 7.54
N LEU A 333 -3.16 -17.42 8.35
CA LEU A 333 -3.32 -17.17 9.79
C LEU A 333 -4.32 -16.04 10.07
N ILE A 334 -4.20 -14.92 9.34
CA ILE A 334 -5.08 -13.75 9.52
C ILE A 334 -6.52 -14.12 9.16
N THR A 335 -6.74 -14.73 8.00
CA THR A 335 -8.09 -15.11 7.56
C THR A 335 -8.71 -16.19 8.43
N ASP A 336 -7.92 -17.11 8.98
CA ASP A 336 -8.38 -18.09 9.97
C ASP A 336 -8.83 -17.40 11.26
N GLY A 337 -8.06 -16.43 11.77
CA GLY A 337 -8.45 -15.64 12.94
C GLY A 337 -9.70 -14.79 12.72
N MET A 338 -9.85 -14.20 11.53
CA MET A 338 -11.08 -13.50 11.14
C MET A 338 -12.28 -14.43 11.12
N LEU A 339 -12.15 -15.62 10.52
CA LEU A 339 -13.24 -16.60 10.45
C LEU A 339 -13.60 -17.14 11.84
N ASP A 340 -12.60 -17.42 12.68
CA ASP A 340 -12.78 -17.89 14.06
C ASP A 340 -13.58 -16.88 14.88
N LYS A 341 -13.13 -15.61 14.90
CA LYS A 341 -13.84 -14.55 15.63
C LYS A 341 -15.22 -14.28 15.06
N ALA A 342 -15.37 -14.21 13.74
CA ALA A 342 -16.67 -13.91 13.12
C ALA A 342 -17.75 -14.94 13.48
N LYS A 343 -17.37 -16.22 13.69
CA LYS A 343 -18.29 -17.28 14.13
C LYS A 343 -18.85 -17.07 15.53
N ASP A 344 -18.14 -16.35 16.41
CA ASP A 344 -18.67 -15.98 17.73
C ASP A 344 -19.88 -15.04 17.63
N PHE A 345 -19.97 -14.24 16.56
CA PHE A 345 -21.04 -13.27 16.32
C PHE A 345 -22.09 -13.77 15.34
N ASN A 346 -21.65 -14.47 14.30
CA ASN A 346 -22.52 -15.09 13.31
C ASN A 346 -22.05 -16.52 13.01
N PRO A 347 -22.65 -17.53 13.66
CA PRO A 347 -22.28 -18.94 13.47
C PRO A 347 -22.42 -19.46 12.04
N ASN A 348 -23.15 -18.74 11.17
CA ASN A 348 -23.29 -19.09 9.75
C ASN A 348 -22.12 -18.60 8.88
N THR A 349 -21.15 -17.89 9.46
CA THR A 349 -19.96 -17.43 8.73
C THR A 349 -19.08 -18.62 8.36
N VAL A 350 -18.89 -18.84 7.06
CA VAL A 350 -18.18 -20.02 6.54
C VAL A 350 -16.84 -19.69 5.87
N MET A 351 -16.63 -18.43 5.47
CA MET A 351 -15.40 -17.99 4.80
C MET A 351 -14.91 -16.66 5.39
N ALA A 352 -13.64 -16.34 5.19
CA ALA A 352 -13.10 -15.02 5.49
C ALA A 352 -12.13 -14.57 4.41
N PHE A 353 -12.13 -13.26 4.10
CA PHE A 353 -11.32 -12.63 3.06
C PHE A 353 -10.52 -11.45 3.60
N GLN A 354 -9.22 -11.43 3.32
CA GLN A 354 -8.31 -10.33 3.66
C GLN A 354 -7.55 -9.87 2.43
N ASN A 355 -7.64 -8.59 2.08
CA ASN A 355 -6.84 -8.01 1.01
C ASN A 355 -5.35 -7.95 1.41
N GLY A 356 -4.47 -8.35 0.50
CA GLY A 356 -3.01 -8.43 0.72
C GLY A 356 -2.39 -7.05 0.95
N GLY A 357 -3.00 -5.98 0.43
CA GLY A 357 -2.63 -4.60 0.71
C GLY A 357 -2.75 -4.22 2.19
N GLY A 358 -3.61 -4.92 2.93
CA GLY A 358 -3.81 -4.76 4.37
C GLY A 358 -2.75 -5.46 5.24
N ILE A 359 -1.95 -6.37 4.67
CA ILE A 359 -0.89 -7.10 5.39
C ILE A 359 0.45 -6.40 5.13
N ARG A 360 1.07 -5.85 6.18
CA ARG A 360 2.12 -4.83 6.03
C ARG A 360 3.51 -5.23 6.49
N ALA A 361 3.64 -6.31 7.25
CA ALA A 361 4.91 -6.71 7.85
C ALA A 361 4.94 -8.21 8.14
N ASP A 362 6.13 -8.69 8.50
CA ASP A 362 6.40 -10.06 8.92
C ASP A 362 6.13 -10.24 10.42
N ILE A 363 6.00 -11.50 10.85
CA ILE A 363 6.10 -11.92 12.26
C ILE A 363 7.36 -12.77 12.39
N ASN A 364 8.21 -12.47 13.37
CA ASN A 364 9.44 -13.23 13.59
C ASN A 364 9.14 -14.59 14.20
N GLU A 365 10.06 -15.54 14.04
CA GLU A 365 10.05 -16.78 14.82
C GLU A 365 10.16 -16.49 16.32
N GLY A 366 9.44 -17.27 17.13
CA GLY A 366 9.47 -17.16 18.58
C GLY A 366 8.25 -16.44 19.17
N PRO A 367 8.32 -15.95 20.42
CA PRO A 367 7.20 -15.31 21.09
C PRO A 367 6.67 -14.11 20.31
N ILE A 368 5.40 -14.15 19.95
CA ILE A 368 4.75 -13.10 19.16
C ILE A 368 4.38 -11.96 20.11
N THR A 369 4.69 -10.72 19.73
CA THR A 369 4.29 -9.55 20.51
C THR A 369 3.07 -8.83 19.91
N LEU A 370 2.40 -8.04 20.74
CA LEU A 370 1.35 -7.14 20.27
C LEU A 370 1.91 -6.10 19.27
N GLY A 371 3.17 -5.72 19.41
CA GLY A 371 3.87 -4.86 18.46
C GLY A 371 3.93 -5.45 17.05
N GLU A 372 4.28 -6.72 16.93
CA GLU A 372 4.31 -7.42 15.64
C GLU A 372 2.91 -7.47 15.05
N ILE A 373 1.91 -7.88 15.82
CA ILE A 373 0.51 -7.95 15.36
C ILE A 373 -0.01 -6.61 14.84
N LEU A 374 0.24 -5.52 15.57
CA LEU A 374 -0.16 -4.18 15.17
C LEU A 374 0.64 -3.66 13.97
N THR A 375 1.89 -4.10 13.79
CA THR A 375 2.69 -3.72 12.62
C THR A 375 2.22 -4.49 11.37
N VAL A 376 1.75 -5.72 11.52
CA VAL A 376 1.16 -6.52 10.44
C VAL A 376 -0.16 -5.92 9.95
N LEU A 377 -1.04 -5.48 10.88
CA LEU A 377 -2.36 -4.90 10.60
C LEU A 377 -2.49 -3.47 11.19
N PRO A 378 -1.84 -2.45 10.59
CA PRO A 378 -1.66 -1.15 11.23
C PRO A 378 -2.86 -0.20 11.09
N PHE A 379 -3.80 -0.47 10.18
CA PHE A 379 -4.87 0.47 9.85
C PHE A 379 -6.00 0.49 10.89
N GLY A 380 -6.08 -0.54 11.75
CA GLY A 380 -7.15 -0.66 12.73
C GLY A 380 -8.53 -0.75 12.08
N ASN A 381 -8.63 -1.48 10.96
CA ASN A 381 -9.94 -1.76 10.36
C ASN A 381 -10.78 -2.58 11.33
N THR A 382 -12.09 -2.54 11.17
CA THR A 382 -12.99 -3.40 11.94
C THR A 382 -13.33 -4.68 11.17
N LEU A 383 -13.64 -5.75 11.90
CA LEU A 383 -14.16 -7.00 11.33
C LEU A 383 -15.63 -6.82 10.95
N ALA A 384 -15.98 -7.18 9.73
CA ALA A 384 -17.35 -7.18 9.24
C ALA A 384 -17.76 -8.57 8.74
N THR A 385 -19.03 -8.92 8.91
CA THR A 385 -19.64 -10.06 8.21
C THR A 385 -20.55 -9.56 7.09
N MET A 386 -20.62 -10.29 6.00
CA MET A 386 -21.50 -9.96 4.88
C MET A 386 -22.14 -11.21 4.28
N GLU A 387 -23.38 -11.07 3.81
CA GLU A 387 -24.08 -12.11 3.06
C GLU A 387 -23.94 -11.86 1.56
N LEU A 388 -23.32 -12.81 0.84
CA LEU A 388 -23.09 -12.75 -0.61
C LEU A 388 -23.64 -13.98 -1.31
N THR A 389 -24.05 -13.85 -2.57
CA THR A 389 -24.31 -15.02 -3.42
C THR A 389 -23.00 -15.65 -3.93
N GLY A 390 -23.02 -16.91 -4.35
CA GLY A 390 -21.87 -17.55 -4.98
C GLY A 390 -21.38 -16.82 -6.23
N ALA A 391 -22.29 -16.18 -6.98
CA ALA A 391 -21.95 -15.34 -8.13
C ALA A 391 -21.20 -14.07 -7.70
N GLU A 392 -21.63 -13.41 -6.61
CA GLU A 392 -20.95 -12.24 -6.04
C GLU A 392 -19.56 -12.60 -5.48
N ILE A 393 -19.42 -13.78 -4.88
CA ILE A 393 -18.10 -14.30 -4.45
C ILE A 393 -17.21 -14.52 -5.67
N LYS A 394 -17.72 -15.07 -6.77
CA LYS A 394 -16.95 -15.22 -8.02
C LYS A 394 -16.48 -13.86 -8.52
N GLU A 395 -17.37 -12.87 -8.57
CA GLU A 395 -17.05 -11.52 -9.01
C GLU A 395 -15.93 -10.89 -8.16
N ALA A 396 -16.00 -11.03 -6.84
CA ALA A 396 -14.94 -10.57 -5.95
C ALA A 396 -13.60 -11.27 -6.23
N LEU A 397 -13.60 -12.60 -6.39
CA LEU A 397 -12.37 -13.35 -6.67
C LEU A 397 -11.80 -13.04 -8.06
N GLU A 398 -12.63 -12.78 -9.06
CA GLU A 398 -12.20 -12.31 -10.38
C GLU A 398 -11.49 -10.95 -10.30
N HIS A 399 -12.06 -10.02 -9.52
CA HIS A 399 -11.43 -8.71 -9.25
C HIS A 399 -10.10 -8.87 -8.50
N SER A 400 -10.06 -9.81 -7.56
CA SER A 400 -8.90 -10.10 -6.74
C SER A 400 -7.68 -10.52 -7.56
N VAL A 401 -7.89 -11.41 -8.55
CA VAL A 401 -6.82 -11.94 -9.40
C VAL A 401 -6.67 -11.19 -10.72
N ARG A 402 -7.29 -10.02 -10.90
CA ARG A 402 -7.37 -9.30 -12.19
C ARG A 402 -6.00 -8.88 -12.77
N LEU A 403 -5.03 -8.59 -11.91
CA LEU A 403 -3.69 -8.13 -12.32
C LEU A 403 -2.65 -9.26 -12.35
N ALA A 404 -2.99 -10.47 -11.87
CA ALA A 404 -2.05 -11.59 -11.87
C ALA A 404 -1.42 -11.80 -13.26
N PRO A 405 -0.10 -12.03 -13.36
CA PRO A 405 0.85 -12.27 -12.26
C PRO A 405 1.44 -11.00 -11.61
N ALA A 406 1.03 -9.79 -12.00
CA ALA A 406 1.47 -8.57 -11.31
C ALA A 406 0.81 -8.43 -9.92
N GLU A 407 1.48 -7.71 -9.01
CA GLU A 407 0.96 -7.45 -7.68
C GLU A 407 -0.34 -6.63 -7.71
N ASN A 408 -1.22 -6.91 -6.75
CA ASN A 408 -2.46 -6.17 -6.53
C ASN A 408 -2.74 -6.04 -5.03
N GLY A 409 -2.93 -4.82 -4.52
CA GLY A 409 -3.36 -4.62 -3.13
C GLY A 409 -4.66 -5.37 -2.79
N GLY A 410 -5.58 -5.48 -3.76
CA GLY A 410 -6.82 -6.22 -3.64
C GLY A 410 -6.72 -7.75 -3.80
N PHE A 411 -5.53 -8.35 -3.83
CA PHE A 411 -5.43 -9.82 -3.80
C PHE A 411 -5.98 -10.37 -2.47
N LEU A 412 -6.92 -11.31 -2.51
CA LEU A 412 -7.65 -11.80 -1.36
C LEU A 412 -7.02 -13.10 -0.87
N HIS A 413 -6.44 -13.06 0.33
CA HIS A 413 -6.24 -14.26 1.12
C HIS A 413 -7.59 -14.78 1.57
N VAL A 414 -7.72 -16.10 1.72
CA VAL A 414 -9.00 -16.75 2.02
C VAL A 414 -8.88 -17.78 3.15
N SER A 415 -9.93 -17.91 3.94
CA SER A 415 -10.17 -19.03 4.85
C SER A 415 -11.55 -19.65 4.59
N GLY A 416 -11.71 -20.93 4.92
CA GLY A 416 -12.98 -21.66 4.76
C GLY A 416 -13.37 -21.98 3.32
N MET A 417 -12.51 -21.70 2.35
CA MET A 417 -12.70 -22.06 0.94
C MET A 417 -11.39 -22.36 0.22
N LYS A 418 -11.51 -22.93 -0.98
CA LYS A 418 -10.44 -23.03 -1.98
C LYS A 418 -10.93 -22.52 -3.32
N PHE A 419 -10.04 -21.94 -4.13
CA PHE A 419 -10.35 -21.65 -5.52
C PHE A 419 -9.14 -21.83 -6.44
N ILE A 420 -9.45 -22.13 -7.71
CA ILE A 420 -8.46 -22.23 -8.77
C ILE A 420 -8.79 -21.16 -9.80
N TYR A 421 -7.79 -20.38 -10.21
CA TYR A 421 -7.90 -19.40 -11.30
C TYR A 421 -6.85 -19.67 -12.37
N ASP A 422 -6.96 -19.04 -13.54
CA ASP A 422 -5.97 -19.12 -14.63
C ASP A 422 -5.56 -17.69 -15.02
N SER A 423 -4.35 -17.28 -14.63
CA SER A 423 -3.85 -15.92 -14.91
C SER A 423 -3.67 -15.61 -16.40
N THR A 424 -3.58 -16.63 -17.26
CA THR A 424 -3.45 -16.45 -18.72
C THR A 424 -4.76 -16.03 -19.39
N LYS A 425 -5.89 -16.19 -18.70
CA LYS A 425 -7.21 -15.80 -19.22
C LYS A 425 -7.45 -14.29 -19.05
N PRO A 426 -8.33 -13.70 -19.89
CA PRO A 426 -8.75 -12.31 -19.73
C PRO A 426 -9.30 -12.05 -18.32
N ALA A 427 -8.98 -10.88 -17.75
CA ALA A 427 -9.54 -10.45 -16.47
C ALA A 427 -11.08 -10.53 -16.49
N GLY A 428 -11.69 -10.96 -15.38
CA GLY A 428 -13.12 -11.26 -15.30
C GLY A 428 -13.50 -12.69 -15.73
N ASN A 429 -12.57 -13.47 -16.30
CA ASN A 429 -12.78 -14.86 -16.72
C ASN A 429 -11.66 -15.81 -16.24
N ARG A 430 -10.98 -15.47 -15.16
CA ARG A 430 -9.84 -16.19 -14.61
C ARG A 430 -10.26 -17.29 -13.65
N VAL A 431 -11.26 -17.09 -12.79
CA VAL A 431 -11.68 -18.05 -11.76
C VAL A 431 -12.38 -19.26 -12.39
N GLN A 432 -11.81 -20.44 -12.21
CA GLN A 432 -12.28 -21.71 -12.80
C GLN A 432 -13.18 -22.50 -11.84
N THR A 433 -12.72 -22.70 -10.60
CA THR A 433 -13.43 -23.47 -9.59
C THR A 433 -13.39 -22.74 -8.26
N MET A 434 -14.45 -22.90 -7.47
CA MET A 434 -14.53 -22.38 -6.11
C MET A 434 -15.26 -23.41 -5.25
N GLU A 435 -14.70 -23.74 -4.09
CA GLU A 435 -15.23 -24.74 -3.19
C GLU A 435 -15.23 -24.22 -1.75
N VAL A 436 -16.33 -24.41 -1.03
CA VAL A 436 -16.47 -24.04 0.38
C VAL A 436 -16.23 -25.27 1.26
N LYS A 437 -15.57 -25.06 2.39
CA LYS A 437 -15.29 -26.10 3.39
C LYS A 437 -16.55 -26.37 4.23
N ASN A 438 -16.97 -27.62 4.27
CA ASN A 438 -18.08 -28.09 5.09
C ASN A 438 -17.61 -28.34 6.55
N ALA A 439 -18.57 -28.47 7.47
CA ALA A 439 -18.28 -28.73 8.89
C ALA A 439 -17.55 -30.06 9.15
N ASP A 440 -17.71 -31.06 8.26
CA ASP A 440 -17.00 -32.34 8.33
C ASP A 440 -15.59 -32.30 7.71
N GLY A 441 -15.16 -31.13 7.22
CA GLY A 441 -13.86 -30.91 6.59
C GLY A 441 -13.81 -31.21 5.09
N SER A 442 -14.89 -31.74 4.50
CA SER A 442 -14.99 -31.92 3.05
C SER A 442 -15.19 -30.58 2.32
N TYR A 443 -15.03 -30.58 1.00
CA TYR A 443 -15.26 -29.42 0.16
C TYR A 443 -16.42 -29.65 -0.80
N SER A 444 -17.26 -28.64 -0.96
CA SER A 444 -18.39 -28.62 -1.90
C SER A 444 -18.27 -27.43 -2.83
N ALA A 445 -18.67 -27.58 -4.09
CA ALA A 445 -18.71 -26.48 -5.05
C ALA A 445 -19.59 -25.32 -4.53
N ILE A 446 -19.09 -24.08 -4.69
CA ILE A 446 -19.88 -22.87 -4.42
C ILE A 446 -20.92 -22.71 -5.54
N LEU A 447 -22.20 -22.63 -5.16
CA LEU A 447 -23.30 -22.54 -6.11
C LEU A 447 -23.67 -21.07 -6.38
N PRO A 448 -23.84 -20.65 -7.66
CA PRO A 448 -24.00 -19.23 -8.01
C PRO A 448 -25.13 -18.50 -7.26
N GLU A 449 -26.28 -19.15 -7.10
CA GLU A 449 -27.48 -18.55 -6.48
C GLU A 449 -27.54 -18.75 -4.96
N GLN A 450 -26.67 -19.60 -4.40
CA GLN A 450 -26.67 -19.85 -2.97
C GLN A 450 -26.02 -18.68 -2.24
N LYS A 451 -26.60 -18.31 -1.09
CA LYS A 451 -26.05 -17.29 -0.20
C LYS A 451 -25.10 -17.91 0.81
N TYR A 452 -24.01 -17.20 1.07
CA TYR A 452 -22.99 -17.54 2.05
C TYR A 452 -22.68 -16.31 2.89
N VAL A 453 -22.41 -16.53 4.18
CA VAL A 453 -21.91 -15.48 5.06
C VAL A 453 -20.39 -15.56 5.11
N ILE A 454 -19.72 -14.45 4.82
CA ILE A 454 -18.27 -14.33 4.86
C ILE A 454 -17.85 -13.22 5.82
N ALA A 455 -16.64 -13.30 6.36
CA ALA A 455 -16.01 -12.23 7.12
C ALA A 455 -14.98 -11.49 6.25
N THR A 456 -14.83 -10.19 6.45
CA THR A 456 -13.77 -9.38 5.82
C THR A 456 -13.49 -8.15 6.68
N ASN A 457 -12.49 -7.34 6.33
CA ASN A 457 -12.27 -6.06 6.99
C ASN A 457 -13.23 -4.99 6.45
N ALA A 458 -13.58 -4.00 7.27
CA ALA A 458 -14.58 -2.99 6.93
C ALA A 458 -14.18 -2.09 5.75
N PHE A 459 -12.88 -1.87 5.53
CA PHE A 459 -12.38 -1.17 4.33
C PHE A 459 -12.81 -1.90 3.06
N THR A 460 -12.47 -3.18 2.96
CA THR A 460 -12.82 -4.05 1.83
C THR A 460 -14.35 -4.21 1.73
N ALA A 461 -15.05 -4.33 2.86
CA ALA A 461 -16.51 -4.45 2.88
C ALA A 461 -17.24 -3.24 2.29
N LYS A 462 -16.68 -2.03 2.44
CA LYS A 462 -17.23 -0.78 1.91
C LYS A 462 -16.85 -0.52 0.45
N GLY A 463 -16.06 -1.40 -0.16
CA GLY A 463 -15.61 -1.29 -1.54
C GLY A 463 -14.17 -0.83 -1.74
N GLY A 464 -13.39 -0.71 -0.66
CA GLY A 464 -11.96 -0.43 -0.76
C GLY A 464 -11.23 -1.40 -1.70
N ASP A 465 -10.11 -1.01 -2.27
CA ASP A 465 -9.40 -1.73 -3.37
C ASP A 465 -10.26 -1.99 -4.62
N GLY A 466 -11.39 -1.30 -4.78
CA GLY A 466 -12.27 -1.43 -5.94
C GLY A 466 -13.24 -2.61 -5.89
N PHE A 467 -13.51 -3.19 -4.70
CA PHE A 467 -14.49 -4.27 -4.52
C PHE A 467 -15.94 -3.79 -4.62
N THR A 468 -16.37 -3.36 -5.81
CA THR A 468 -17.70 -2.81 -6.08
C THR A 468 -18.84 -3.77 -5.71
N VAL A 469 -18.63 -5.07 -5.86
CA VAL A 469 -19.58 -6.11 -5.43
C VAL A 469 -19.82 -6.09 -3.92
N PHE A 470 -18.78 -5.85 -3.12
CA PHE A 470 -18.91 -5.69 -1.67
C PHE A 470 -19.56 -4.36 -1.30
N GLN A 471 -19.18 -3.27 -1.99
CA GLN A 471 -19.83 -1.97 -1.81
C GLN A 471 -21.34 -2.04 -2.09
N LYS A 472 -21.74 -2.76 -3.14
CA LYS A 472 -23.16 -3.00 -3.45
C LYS A 472 -23.84 -3.74 -2.29
N ALA A 473 -23.26 -4.82 -1.79
CA ALA A 473 -23.79 -5.55 -0.64
C ALA A 473 -23.91 -4.67 0.62
N TYR A 474 -22.91 -3.80 0.86
CA TYR A 474 -22.92 -2.82 1.95
C TYR A 474 -24.08 -1.84 1.82
N ASN A 475 -24.24 -1.23 0.64
CA ASN A 475 -25.31 -0.27 0.36
C ASN A 475 -26.72 -0.88 0.43
N GLU A 476 -26.84 -2.17 0.14
CA GLU A 476 -28.08 -2.95 0.28
C GLU A 476 -28.34 -3.40 1.74
N GLY A 477 -27.47 -3.05 2.69
CA GLY A 477 -27.62 -3.39 4.11
C GLY A 477 -27.31 -4.85 4.44
N ARG A 478 -26.54 -5.55 3.59
CA ARG A 478 -26.14 -6.96 3.78
C ARG A 478 -24.84 -7.14 4.55
N VAL A 479 -24.29 -6.05 5.09
CA VAL A 479 -23.03 -6.04 5.85
C VAL A 479 -23.32 -5.64 7.30
N THR A 480 -22.76 -6.40 8.24
CA THR A 480 -22.74 -6.06 9.67
C THR A 480 -21.30 -5.84 10.09
N ASP A 481 -20.96 -4.60 10.42
CA ASP A 481 -19.70 -4.25 11.07
C ASP A 481 -19.77 -4.65 12.55
N ILE A 482 -18.85 -5.51 13.00
CA ILE A 482 -18.81 -6.03 14.37
C ILE A 482 -18.10 -5.01 15.29
N GLY A 483 -17.38 -4.04 14.75
CA GLY A 483 -16.68 -3.00 15.51
C GLY A 483 -15.41 -3.47 16.23
N LEU A 484 -15.01 -4.73 16.05
CA LEU A 484 -13.77 -5.28 16.60
C LEU A 484 -12.61 -5.00 15.68
N ALA A 485 -11.50 -4.48 16.22
CA ALA A 485 -10.33 -4.19 15.40
C ALA A 485 -9.70 -5.49 14.84
N ASP A 486 -9.27 -5.43 13.58
CA ASP A 486 -8.67 -6.53 12.82
C ASP A 486 -7.48 -7.17 13.55
N TRP A 487 -6.59 -6.35 14.12
CA TRP A 487 -5.45 -6.78 14.92
C TRP A 487 -5.84 -7.51 16.22
N GLU A 488 -6.99 -7.20 16.82
CA GLU A 488 -7.48 -7.91 18.01
C GLU A 488 -7.91 -9.33 17.67
N ASN A 489 -8.49 -9.53 16.49
CA ASN A 489 -8.89 -10.85 16.02
C ASN A 489 -7.66 -11.73 15.79
N LEU A 490 -6.61 -11.17 15.18
CA LEU A 490 -5.33 -11.85 15.02
C LEU A 490 -4.70 -12.17 16.38
N ARG A 491 -4.63 -11.21 17.31
CA ARG A 491 -4.12 -11.40 18.68
C ARG A 491 -4.84 -12.53 19.41
N ASP A 492 -6.17 -12.50 19.41
CA ASP A 492 -6.96 -13.47 20.13
C ASP A 492 -6.81 -14.87 19.53
N TYR A 493 -6.72 -14.97 18.19
CA TYR A 493 -6.49 -16.24 17.51
C TYR A 493 -5.09 -16.80 17.77
N VAL A 494 -4.07 -15.95 17.70
CA VAL A 494 -2.68 -16.30 18.07
C VAL A 494 -2.61 -16.80 19.52
N ASN A 495 -3.29 -16.11 20.46
CA ASN A 495 -3.38 -16.55 21.85
C ASN A 495 -4.07 -17.91 21.99
N LYS A 496 -5.13 -18.14 21.21
CA LYS A 496 -5.87 -19.41 21.19
C LYS A 496 -5.01 -20.57 20.70
N LEU A 497 -4.20 -20.34 19.67
CA LEU A 497 -3.31 -21.36 19.09
C LEU A 497 -2.16 -21.71 20.01
N LYS A 498 -1.53 -20.72 20.66
CA LYS A 498 -0.30 -20.82 21.45
C LYS A 498 0.93 -21.24 20.65
N ASP A 499 0.86 -22.34 19.92
CA ASP A 499 1.83 -22.77 18.92
C ASP A 499 1.32 -22.36 17.53
N VAL A 500 1.95 -21.36 16.94
CA VAL A 500 1.52 -20.73 15.68
C VAL A 500 2.38 -21.26 14.54
N ASN A 501 1.82 -22.18 13.77
CA ASN A 501 2.48 -22.81 12.63
C ASN A 501 1.53 -22.96 11.42
N PRO A 502 1.00 -21.85 10.87
CA PRO A 502 0.17 -21.88 9.67
C PRO A 502 0.94 -22.47 8.48
N GLN A 503 0.23 -23.13 7.57
CA GLN A 503 0.79 -23.73 6.35
C GLN A 503 0.15 -23.11 5.12
N ILE A 504 0.85 -23.21 3.98
CA ILE A 504 0.22 -23.07 2.65
C ILE A 504 -0.56 -24.36 2.37
N GLU A 505 -1.86 -24.25 2.11
CA GLU A 505 -2.77 -25.41 2.02
C GLU A 505 -3.38 -25.56 0.61
N GLY A 506 -2.91 -24.75 -0.34
CA GLY A 506 -3.48 -24.65 -1.68
C GLY A 506 -4.90 -24.13 -1.64
N ARG A 507 -5.15 -23.13 -0.79
CA ARG A 507 -6.40 -22.36 -0.76
C ARG A 507 -6.57 -21.54 -2.03
N ILE A 508 -5.46 -21.09 -2.61
CA ILE A 508 -5.45 -20.28 -3.83
C ILE A 508 -4.44 -20.88 -4.81
N LYS A 509 -4.90 -21.32 -5.98
CA LYS A 509 -4.02 -21.95 -6.98
C LYS A 509 -4.21 -21.33 -8.36
N ASP A 510 -3.09 -20.95 -9.00
CA ASP A 510 -3.07 -20.57 -10.41
C ASP A 510 -2.85 -21.80 -11.30
N ALA A 511 -3.83 -22.10 -12.14
CA ALA A 511 -3.83 -23.18 -13.12
C ALA A 511 -2.94 -22.88 -14.33
N ALA A 512 -2.43 -21.65 -14.49
CA ALA A 512 -1.32 -21.38 -15.39
C ALA A 512 -0.07 -22.21 -15.02
N SER A 513 -0.02 -22.75 -13.79
CA SER A 513 0.84 -23.88 -13.41
C SER A 513 0.13 -25.22 -13.70
N LYS A 514 0.50 -25.89 -14.78
CA LYS A 514 -0.09 -27.15 -15.23
C LYS A 514 0.59 -28.36 -14.57
N THR A 515 -0.16 -29.12 -13.79
CA THR A 515 0.31 -30.44 -13.31
C THR A 515 0.28 -31.45 -14.46
N VAL A 516 1.39 -32.16 -14.66
CA VAL A 516 1.57 -33.16 -15.71
C VAL A 516 1.80 -34.51 -15.04
N ASP A 517 1.07 -35.54 -15.48
CA ASP A 517 1.36 -36.91 -15.04
C ASP A 517 2.79 -37.28 -15.45
N ALA A 518 3.56 -37.78 -14.48
CA ALA A 518 4.95 -38.13 -14.67
C ALA A 518 5.17 -39.12 -15.84
N SER A 519 4.24 -40.06 -16.03
CA SER A 519 4.30 -41.03 -17.14
C SER A 519 4.10 -40.39 -18.51
N ASP A 520 3.44 -39.25 -18.55
CA ASP A 520 3.20 -38.43 -19.73
C ASP A 520 4.20 -37.29 -19.87
N PHE A 521 5.16 -37.09 -18.96
CA PHE A 521 6.05 -35.94 -19.05
C PHE A 521 7.04 -36.02 -20.21
N SER A 522 7.57 -37.22 -20.46
CA SER A 522 8.76 -37.38 -21.30
C SER A 522 8.41 -37.50 -22.80
N GLY A 523 9.29 -36.96 -23.64
CA GLY A 523 9.28 -37.14 -25.10
C GLY A 523 10.36 -38.12 -25.59
N THR A 524 10.70 -38.05 -26.88
CA THR A 524 11.86 -38.75 -27.46
C THR A 524 12.89 -37.75 -27.99
N GLU A 525 14.09 -38.21 -28.35
CA GLU A 525 15.13 -37.37 -28.94
C GLU A 525 14.67 -36.70 -30.24
N GLU A 526 13.91 -37.41 -31.07
CA GLU A 526 13.36 -36.91 -32.33
C GLU A 526 12.09 -36.07 -32.15
N ALA A 527 11.40 -36.21 -31.00
CA ALA A 527 10.17 -35.50 -30.68
C ALA A 527 10.11 -35.13 -29.19
N PRO A 528 10.83 -34.07 -28.77
CA PRO A 528 10.74 -33.59 -27.39
C PRO A 528 9.33 -33.12 -27.05
N LYS A 529 8.91 -33.34 -25.80
CA LYS A 529 7.58 -32.92 -25.34
C LYS A 529 7.60 -31.43 -25.00
N MET A 530 6.66 -30.67 -25.58
CA MET A 530 6.60 -29.22 -25.43
C MET A 530 5.55 -28.83 -24.38
N TYR A 531 5.97 -28.03 -23.42
CA TYR A 531 5.14 -27.45 -22.37
C TYR A 531 5.18 -25.93 -22.44
N ASN A 532 4.01 -25.29 -22.37
CA ASN A 532 3.89 -23.84 -22.28
C ASN A 532 3.32 -23.48 -20.91
N GLY A 533 3.98 -22.56 -20.19
CA GLY A 533 3.65 -22.21 -18.81
C GLY A 533 4.38 -23.08 -17.78
N ASN A 534 4.12 -22.81 -16.50
CA ASN A 534 4.76 -23.47 -15.38
C ASN A 534 4.24 -24.91 -15.27
N ILE A 535 5.13 -25.88 -15.02
CA ILE A 535 4.80 -27.30 -14.97
C ILE A 535 5.11 -27.85 -13.58
N VAL A 536 4.18 -28.63 -13.04
CA VAL A 536 4.40 -29.39 -11.81
C VAL A 536 4.34 -30.89 -12.13
N VAL A 537 5.31 -31.67 -11.66
CA VAL A 537 5.35 -33.13 -11.87
C VAL A 537 5.58 -33.85 -10.54
N ASP A 538 4.66 -34.74 -10.17
CA ASP A 538 4.89 -35.70 -9.08
C ASP A 538 5.72 -36.87 -9.62
N VAL A 539 6.95 -37.01 -9.13
CA VAL A 539 7.92 -37.99 -9.63
C VAL A 539 7.90 -39.33 -8.87
N SER A 540 6.96 -39.53 -7.94
CA SER A 540 6.98 -40.66 -7.00
C SER A 540 6.89 -42.05 -7.65
N ASN A 541 6.36 -42.14 -8.87
CA ASN A 541 6.09 -43.41 -9.57
C ASN A 541 6.95 -43.64 -10.83
N ILE A 542 7.97 -42.81 -11.03
CA ILE A 542 8.86 -42.90 -12.19
C ILE A 542 10.31 -42.77 -11.74
N THR A 543 11.25 -43.06 -12.64
CA THR A 543 12.69 -43.01 -12.35
C THR A 543 13.45 -42.01 -13.23
N ALA A 544 12.77 -41.40 -14.19
CA ALA A 544 13.39 -40.42 -15.07
C ALA A 544 12.39 -39.46 -15.73
N LEU A 545 12.84 -38.24 -15.99
CA LEU A 545 12.21 -37.28 -16.90
C LEU A 545 13.15 -37.00 -18.07
N LYS A 546 12.64 -37.14 -19.30
CA LYS A 546 13.47 -37.09 -20.50
C LYS A 546 12.87 -36.28 -21.64
N HIS A 547 13.73 -35.59 -22.41
CA HIS A 547 13.39 -34.99 -23.71
C HIS A 547 12.16 -34.08 -23.66
N ALA A 548 12.23 -32.97 -22.94
CA ALA A 548 11.14 -32.00 -22.84
C ALA A 548 11.65 -30.55 -22.87
N VAL A 549 10.81 -29.64 -23.37
CA VAL A 549 11.04 -28.20 -23.37
C VAL A 549 9.90 -27.52 -22.64
N ILE A 550 10.22 -26.76 -21.59
CA ILE A 550 9.28 -26.07 -20.72
C ILE A 550 9.47 -24.56 -20.91
N LYS A 551 8.43 -23.88 -21.41
CA LYS A 551 8.39 -22.42 -21.53
C LYS A 551 7.77 -21.79 -20.29
N GLY A 552 8.45 -21.96 -19.15
CA GLY A 552 8.03 -21.59 -17.81
C GLY A 552 8.85 -22.34 -16.76
N ASP A 553 8.41 -22.31 -15.51
CA ASP A 553 9.06 -23.01 -14.41
C ASP A 553 8.76 -24.51 -14.45
N LEU A 554 9.68 -25.35 -13.97
CA LEU A 554 9.45 -26.77 -13.72
C LEU A 554 9.62 -27.03 -12.23
N LYS A 555 8.53 -27.37 -11.55
CA LYS A 555 8.54 -27.83 -10.16
C LYS A 555 8.32 -29.33 -10.08
N LEU A 556 9.15 -30.01 -9.31
CA LEU A 556 9.02 -31.44 -9.03
C LEU A 556 8.62 -31.65 -7.58
N THR A 557 7.75 -32.64 -7.36
CA THR A 557 7.29 -33.03 -6.03
C THR A 557 7.32 -34.55 -5.89
N GLY A 558 7.26 -35.05 -4.66
CA GLY A 558 7.08 -36.47 -4.38
C GLY A 558 8.32 -37.14 -3.78
N THR A 559 8.34 -38.47 -3.75
CA THR A 559 9.42 -39.24 -3.11
C THR A 559 10.07 -40.21 -4.10
N VAL A 560 11.38 -40.10 -4.28
CA VAL A 560 12.17 -41.00 -5.12
C VAL A 560 13.04 -41.88 -4.22
N THR A 561 12.84 -43.19 -4.30
CA THR A 561 13.52 -44.18 -3.44
C THR A 561 14.87 -44.63 -4.01
N ASP A 562 15.05 -44.47 -5.32
CA ASP A 562 16.26 -44.80 -6.07
C ASP A 562 16.82 -43.55 -6.77
N ALA A 563 17.96 -43.70 -7.46
CA ALA A 563 18.54 -42.62 -8.26
C ALA A 563 17.58 -42.15 -9.36
N PHE A 564 17.27 -40.85 -9.38
CA PHE A 564 16.37 -40.25 -10.36
C PHE A 564 17.16 -39.55 -11.47
N THR A 565 16.75 -39.74 -12.73
CA THR A 565 17.50 -39.22 -13.88
C THR A 565 16.75 -38.13 -14.64
N PHE A 566 17.39 -36.98 -14.81
CA PHE A 566 16.97 -35.91 -15.71
C PHE A 566 17.85 -35.94 -16.95
N SER A 567 17.24 -36.08 -18.14
CA SER A 567 18.02 -36.07 -19.38
C SER A 567 17.38 -35.26 -20.50
N ASN A 568 18.15 -34.35 -21.13
CA ASN A 568 17.71 -33.55 -22.28
C ASN A 568 16.46 -32.71 -21.97
N LEU A 569 16.51 -31.93 -20.90
CA LEU A 569 15.45 -31.00 -20.53
C LEU A 569 15.91 -29.56 -20.80
N LYS A 570 15.02 -28.75 -21.38
CA LYS A 570 15.22 -27.32 -21.53
C LYS A 570 14.11 -26.58 -20.80
N ILE A 571 14.46 -25.78 -19.81
CA ILE A 571 13.53 -25.06 -18.93
C ILE A 571 13.84 -23.58 -19.10
N GLU A 572 12.89 -22.78 -19.56
CA GLU A 572 13.09 -21.34 -19.78
C GLU A 572 12.99 -20.54 -18.47
N GLY A 573 12.27 -21.04 -17.46
CA GLY A 573 12.14 -20.46 -16.11
C GLY A 573 12.97 -21.21 -15.05
N ASP A 574 12.47 -21.23 -13.82
CA ASP A 574 13.11 -21.88 -12.69
C ASP A 574 12.95 -23.40 -12.70
N PHE A 575 13.93 -24.12 -12.16
CA PHE A 575 13.86 -25.56 -11.95
C PHE A 575 13.88 -25.88 -10.45
N ASP A 576 12.71 -26.17 -9.89
CA ASP A 576 12.51 -26.40 -8.45
C ASP A 576 12.37 -27.91 -8.17
N ILE A 577 13.32 -28.45 -7.39
CA ILE A 577 13.30 -29.83 -6.90
C ILE A 577 13.30 -29.92 -5.37
N SER A 578 13.08 -28.79 -4.68
CA SER A 578 13.13 -28.68 -3.21
C SER A 578 12.07 -29.54 -2.49
N GLU A 579 10.99 -29.89 -3.19
CA GLU A 579 9.91 -30.74 -2.67
C GLU A 579 10.04 -32.22 -3.10
N VAL A 580 11.20 -32.62 -3.65
CA VAL A 580 11.50 -34.02 -3.97
C VAL A 580 12.32 -34.66 -2.86
N ASN A 581 11.70 -35.60 -2.14
CA ASN A 581 12.41 -36.42 -1.15
C ASN A 581 13.20 -37.51 -1.86
N GLY A 582 14.52 -37.33 -1.98
CA GLY A 582 15.42 -38.26 -2.66
C GLY A 582 16.88 -38.04 -2.24
N SER A 583 17.76 -38.98 -2.58
CA SER A 583 19.18 -38.90 -2.18
C SER A 583 20.17 -38.87 -3.35
N ILE A 584 19.75 -39.22 -4.56
CA ILE A 584 20.63 -39.27 -5.74
C ILE A 584 19.89 -38.76 -6.98
N PHE A 585 20.37 -37.66 -7.55
CA PHE A 585 19.86 -37.06 -8.79
C PHE A 585 20.95 -37.03 -9.86
N ASN A 586 20.65 -37.57 -11.03
CA ASN A 586 21.56 -37.58 -12.18
C ASN A 586 21.07 -36.59 -13.23
N PHE A 587 21.88 -35.61 -13.58
CA PHE A 587 21.55 -34.60 -14.58
C PHE A 587 22.42 -34.80 -15.83
N THR A 588 21.81 -34.84 -17.02
CA THR A 588 22.54 -34.94 -18.29
C THR A 588 21.83 -34.11 -19.37
N GLY A 589 22.51 -33.11 -19.94
CA GLY A 589 21.90 -32.25 -20.98
C GLY A 589 20.72 -31.44 -20.45
N ILE A 590 20.90 -30.75 -19.33
CA ILE A 590 19.87 -29.87 -18.75
C ILE A 590 20.26 -28.42 -19.03
N GLU A 591 19.34 -27.68 -19.62
CA GLU A 591 19.43 -26.23 -19.81
C GLU A 591 18.35 -25.56 -18.96
N VAL A 592 18.73 -24.64 -18.07
CA VAL A 592 17.82 -23.86 -17.23
C VAL A 592 18.08 -22.38 -17.49
N GLY A 593 17.02 -21.62 -17.78
CA GLY A 593 17.07 -20.18 -18.01
C GLY A 593 17.04 -19.37 -16.71
N GLY A 594 16.33 -19.87 -15.69
CA GLY A 594 16.24 -19.29 -14.35
C GLY A 594 17.15 -19.98 -13.31
N GLU A 595 16.74 -19.96 -12.04
CA GLU A 595 17.46 -20.60 -10.94
C GLU A 595 17.15 -22.11 -10.84
N THR A 596 18.09 -22.87 -10.27
CA THR A 596 17.83 -24.26 -9.86
C THR A 596 17.74 -24.31 -8.34
N ILE A 597 16.57 -24.69 -7.83
CA ILE A 597 16.24 -24.68 -6.40
C ILE A 597 16.29 -26.13 -5.89
N PHE A 598 17.16 -26.39 -4.90
CA PHE A 598 17.46 -27.71 -4.35
C PHE A 598 16.80 -27.97 -3.01
#